data_AF-A0A106PFK9-F1
#
_entry.id   AF-A0A106PFK9-F1
#
_cell.length_a   1.000
_cell.length_b   1.000
_cell.length_c   1.000
_cell.angle_alpha   90.00
_cell.angle_beta   90.00
_cell.angle_gamma   90.00
#
_symmetry.space_group_name_H-M   'P 1'
#
loop_
_entity.id
_entity.type
_entity.pdbx_description
1 polymer ?
#
loop_
_entity_poly.entity_id
_entity_poly.type
_entity_poly.pdbx_seq_one_letter_code
_entity_poly.pdbx_strand_id
1 'polypeptide(L)' 'MSLDDRLVQAFSQSAVSAGMEKDAIMQRLEQPNAVTDPAELFQLQLRTSNYNLEVSTISTLTRKAVSAVEGLIRS' A
#
# COMPACT_ATOMS: atom_id res chain seq x y z
N MET A 1 15.90 20.06 5.21
CA MET A 1 14.92 19.10 4.67
C MET A 1 13.54 19.68 4.93
N SER A 2 12.78 19.98 3.87
CA SER A 2 11.45 20.60 3.98
C SER A 2 10.38 19.57 4.35
N LEU A 3 9.17 20.03 4.68
CA LEU A 3 8.00 19.16 4.88
C LEU A 3 7.61 18.48 3.56
N ASP A 4 7.72 19.18 2.44
CA ASP A 4 7.47 18.62 1.11
C ASP A 4 8.45 17.48 0.79
N ASP A 5 9.75 17.67 1.05
CA ASP A 5 10.75 16.61 0.84
C ASP A 5 10.44 15.36 1.69
N ARG A 6 9.99 15.56 2.94
CA ARG A 6 9.60 14.46 3.83
C ARG A 6 8.36 13.73 3.33
N LEU A 7 7.38 14.46 2.81
CA LEU A 7 6.15 13.89 2.26
C LEU A 7 6.45 13.07 1.01
N VAL A 8 7.24 13.62 0.08
CA VAL A 8 7.67 12.92 -1.14
C VAL A 8 8.43 11.66 -0.77
N GLN A 9 9.40 11.73 0.14
CA GLN A 9 10.16 10.56 0.57
C GLN A 9 9.27 9.48 1.21
N ALA A 10 8.37 9.86 2.12
CA ALA A 10 7.45 8.93 2.77
C ALA A 10 6.52 8.25 1.75
N PHE A 11 5.97 9.02 0.81
CA PHE A 11 5.12 8.48 -0.26
C PHE A 11 5.90 7.52 -1.17
N SER A 12 7.08 7.91 -1.65
CA SER A 12 7.92 7.05 -2.49
C SER A 12 8.29 5.75 -1.79
N GLN A 13 8.63 5.80 -0.51
CA GLN A 13 8.95 4.61 0.27
C GLN A 13 7.73 3.68 0.42
N SER A 14 6.55 4.25 0.72
CA SER A 14 5.30 3.48 0.79
C SER A 14 4.92 2.85 -0.55
N ALA A 15 5.08 3.59 -1.66
CA ALA A 15 4.78 3.11 -3.00
C ALA A 15 5.69 1.94 -3.41
N VAL A 16 6.99 2.02 -3.11
CA VAL A 16 7.94 0.93 -3.35
C VAL A 16 7.57 -0.29 -2.50
N SER A 17 7.31 -0.10 -1.20
CA SER A 17 6.91 -1.19 -0.30
C SER A 17 5.64 -1.89 -0.77
N ALA A 18 4.61 -1.13 -1.13
CA ALA A 18 3.37 -1.68 -1.66
C ALA A 18 3.58 -2.44 -2.97
N GLY A 19 4.41 -1.92 -3.89
CA GLY A 19 4.76 -2.60 -5.14
C GLY A 19 5.44 -3.95 -4.88
N MET A 20 6.44 -3.96 -3.99
CA MET A 20 7.15 -5.19 -3.59
C MET A 20 6.22 -6.23 -2.96
N GLU A 21 5.30 -5.81 -2.08
CA GLU A 21 4.36 -6.74 -1.45
C GLU A 21 3.37 -7.32 -2.46
N LYS A 22 2.86 -6.51 -3.40
CA LYS A 22 2.04 -6.99 -4.51
C LYS A 22 2.79 -8.06 -5.31
N ASP A 23 4.02 -7.78 -5.70
CA ASP A 23 4.83 -8.71 -6.50
C ASP A 23 5.11 -10.01 -5.72
N ALA A 24 5.37 -9.92 -4.41
CA ALA A 24 5.54 -11.08 -3.55
C ALA A 24 4.27 -11.94 -3.42
N ILE A 25 3.09 -11.32 -3.31
CA ILE A 25 1.79 -12.01 -3.32
C ILE A 25 1.58 -12.73 -4.67
N MET A 26 1.84 -12.04 -5.78
CA MET A 26 1.68 -12.60 -7.13
C MET A 26 2.64 -13.77 -7.38
N GLN A 27 3.92 -13.62 -7.00
CA GLN A 27 4.89 -14.70 -7.12
C GLN A 27 4.51 -15.92 -6.27
N ARG A 28 3.91 -15.71 -5.09
CA ARG A 28 3.44 -16.81 -4.26
C ARG A 28 2.24 -17.53 -4.89
N LEU A 29 1.32 -16.81 -5.54
CA LEU A 29 0.19 -17.39 -6.28
C LEU A 29 0.64 -18.30 -7.44
N GLU A 30 1.80 -18.02 -8.05
CA GLU A 30 2.36 -18.85 -9.13
C GLU A 30 2.93 -20.19 -8.63
N GLN A 31 3.12 -20.35 -7.31
CA GLN A 31 3.67 -21.58 -6.75
C GLN A 31 2.54 -22.59 -6.49
N PRO A 32 2.59 -23.81 -7.08
CA PRO A 32 1.50 -24.77 -6.98
C PRO A 32 1.12 -25.15 -5.55
N ASN A 33 2.10 -25.21 -4.64
CA ASN A 33 1.88 -25.54 -3.23
C ASN A 33 1.18 -24.43 -2.43
N ALA A 34 1.29 -23.17 -2.86
CA ALA A 34 0.66 -22.04 -2.18
C ALA A 34 -0.87 -22.00 -2.37
N VAL A 35 -1.35 -22.63 -3.46
CA VAL A 35 -2.77 -22.59 -3.85
C VAL A 35 -3.52 -23.90 -3.56
N THR A 36 -2.83 -24.92 -3.03
CA THR A 36 -3.41 -26.23 -2.72
C THR A 36 -3.41 -26.56 -1.22
N ASP A 37 -2.63 -25.86 -0.40
CA ASP A 37 -2.63 -26.01 1.06
C ASP A 37 -3.54 -24.95 1.72
N PRO A 38 -4.58 -25.36 2.49
CA PRO A 38 -5.46 -24.43 3.19
C PRO A 38 -4.75 -23.46 4.15
N ALA A 39 -3.67 -23.88 4.81
CA ALA A 39 -2.92 -23.02 5.72
C ALA A 39 -2.18 -21.92 4.95
N GLU A 40 -1.59 -22.27 3.81
CA GLU A 40 -0.93 -21.32 2.91
C GLU A 40 -1.93 -20.35 2.26
N LEU A 41 -3.09 -20.86 1.84
CA LEU A 41 -4.19 -20.05 1.31
C LEU A 41 -4.67 -19.01 2.34
N PHE A 42 -4.78 -19.40 3.60
CA PHE A 42 -5.18 -18.47 4.67
C PHE A 42 -4.13 -17.37 4.89
N GLN A 43 -2.84 -17.72 4.89
CA GLN A 43 -1.76 -16.73 5.00
C GLN A 43 -1.75 -15.77 3.81
N LEU A 44 -1.95 -16.29 2.60
CA LEU A 44 -2.02 -15.50 1.38
C LEU A 44 -3.22 -14.53 1.40
N GLN A 45 -4.37 -14.97 1.90
CA GLN A 45 -5.56 -14.14 2.10
C GLN A 45 -5.30 -13.01 3.10
N LEU A 46 -4.63 -13.29 4.23
CA LEU A 46 -4.27 -12.27 5.22
C LEU A 46 -3.34 -11.23 4.63
N ARG A 47 -2.28 -11.64 3.94
CA ARG A 47 -1.34 -10.73 3.27
C ARG A 47 -2.02 -9.85 2.24
N THR A 48 -2.87 -10.45 1.39
CA THR A 48 -3.66 -9.72 0.40
C THR A 48 -4.59 -8.69 1.05
N SER A 49 -5.23 -9.07 2.15
CA SER A 49 -6.11 -8.17 2.91
C SER A 49 -5.35 -6.99 3.53
N ASN A 50 -4.17 -7.27 4.11
CA ASN A 50 -3.30 -6.25 4.69
C ASN A 50 -2.78 -5.28 3.62
N TYR A 51 -2.32 -5.78 2.47
CA TYR A 51 -1.91 -4.97 1.33
C TYR A 51 -3.04 -4.02 0.87
N ASN A 52 -4.27 -4.52 0.75
CA ASN A 52 -5.42 -3.71 0.36
C ASN A 52 -5.73 -2.61 1.40
N LEU A 53 -5.65 -2.94 2.68
CA LEU A 53 -5.84 -1.97 3.76
C LEU A 53 -4.77 -0.87 3.75
N GLU A 54 -3.51 -1.25 3.58
CA GLU A 54 -2.39 -0.29 3.53
C GLU A 54 -2.53 0.69 2.37
N VAL A 55 -2.71 0.18 1.14
CA VAL A 55 -2.84 1.00 -0.06
C VAL A 55 -4.06 1.92 0.00
N SER A 56 -5.21 1.41 0.46
CA SER A 56 -6.41 2.23 0.60
C SER A 56 -6.22 3.35 1.63
N THR A 57 -5.59 3.06 2.77
CA THR A 57 -5.31 4.04 3.82
C THR A 57 -4.38 5.15 3.31
N ILE A 58 -3.29 4.80 2.62
CA ILE A 58 -2.35 5.77 2.02
C ILE A 58 -3.09 6.66 1.02
N SER A 59 -3.91 6.08 0.14
CA SER A 59 -4.69 6.81 -0.85
C SER A 59 -5.68 7.79 -0.19
N THR A 60 -6.39 7.35 0.85
CA THR A 60 -7.32 8.19 1.60
C THR A 60 -6.60 9.34 2.30
N LEU A 61 -5.49 9.09 3.01
CA LEU A 61 -4.75 10.12 3.72
C LEU A 61 -4.13 11.13 2.76
N THR A 62 -3.55 10.67 1.65
CA THR A 62 -3.00 11.54 0.61
C THR A 62 -4.07 12.47 0.05
N ARG A 63 -5.24 11.94 -0.28
CA ARG A 63 -6.38 12.74 -0.76
C ARG A 63 -6.81 13.78 0.27
N LYS A 64 -6.93 13.39 1.55
CA LYS A 64 -7.34 14.31 2.63
C LYS A 64 -6.33 15.43 2.84
N ALA A 65 -5.03 15.13 2.79
CA ALA A 65 -3.97 16.13 2.90
C ALA A 65 -4.03 17.15 1.76
N VAL A 66 -4.14 16.69 0.50
CA VAL A 66 -4.28 17.57 -0.66
C VAL A 66 -5.53 18.45 -0.56
N SER A 67 -6.69 17.88 -0.21
CA SER A 67 -7.92 18.66 -0.05
C SER A 67 -7.83 19.71 1.06
N ALA A 68 -7.10 19.44 2.15
CA ALA A 68 -6.88 20.44 3.20
C ALA A 68 -6.03 21.61 2.70
N VAL A 69 -4.97 21.33 1.94
CA VAL A 69 -4.13 22.36 1.32
C VAL A 69 -4.91 23.20 0.31
N GLU A 70 -5.69 22.55 -0.57
CA GLU A 70 -6.56 23.25 -1.53
C GLU A 70 -7.59 24.15 -0.83
N GLY A 71 -8.15 23.71 0.29
CA GLY A 71 -9.07 24.50 1.10
C GLY A 71 -8.43 25.76 1.66
N LEU A 72 -7.20 25.66 2.17
CA LEU A 72 -6.44 26.80 2.68
C LEU A 72 -6.05 27.79 1.58
N ILE A 73 -5.71 27.32 0.37
CA ILE A 73 -5.31 28.19 -0.75
C ILE A 73 -6.50 28.95 -1.35
N ARG A 74 -7.70 28.37 -1.30
CA ARG A 74 -8.93 28.97 -1.85
C ARG A 74 -9.62 29.95 -0.88
N SER A 75 -9.19 30.01 0.37
CA SER A 75 -9.69 30.90 1.43
C SER A 75 -8.92 32.21 1.46
#